data_AF-A0A974TMA2-F1
#
_entry.id   AF-A0A974TMA2-F1
#
_cell.length_a   1.000
_cell.length_b   1.000
_cell.length_c   1.000
_cell.angle_alpha   90.00
_cell.angle_beta   90.00
_cell.angle_gamma   90.00
#
_symmetry.space_group_name_H-M   'P 1'
#
loop_
_entity.id
_entity.type
_entity.pdbx_description
1 polymer ?
#
loop_
_entity_poly.entity_id
_entity_poly.type
_entity_poly.pdbx_seq_one_letter_code
_entity_poly.pdbx_strand_id
1 'polypeptide(L)'
;MSWLSADEALARLGTKPQTLYANVSRGRIRAKPDPADPRRSLYHTADVARLAERHAGRRKSEAVAAEAIQWGDPVLPSALSTIADGRLYYRGRDAAALSASATLETAAALLWDMPGVTLPAAAAMERIPSIGDAFGALAARVTHDLPSLGRSRAVLRNEAISVFATVSAALAPGRGNFTHEKLADAWGVPEAADCLRRAMVLLADHELNASTFAARVAASSGAALSAAVLSGLSALTGPLHGGAWQGVAGLAALATPIGAEAAVRRTLSQGHALPAFGHPLYPDGDIRASELFAHFELPPVFRELRQAGEAMTGEQANVDFALTAMAASFGLPQDAPMVMFALARTCGWLAHAMEQVEGGHLIRPRARYCGPPLAVIG
;
A
#
# COMPACT_ATOMS: atom_id res chain seq x y z
N MET A 1 26.66 25.18 1.95
CA MET A 1 25.22 25.53 2.10
C MET A 1 25.05 27.01 1.80
N SER A 2 24.35 27.40 0.73
CA SER A 2 24.25 28.81 0.31
C SER A 2 23.08 29.55 0.97
N TRP A 3 23.27 30.84 1.25
CA TRP A 3 22.27 31.74 1.83
C TRP A 3 22.09 32.95 0.92
N LEU A 4 20.88 33.49 0.84
CA LEU A 4 20.50 34.62 -0.02
C LEU A 4 20.23 35.86 0.82
N SER A 5 20.53 37.04 0.26
CA SER A 5 20.02 38.31 0.77
C SER A 5 18.49 38.42 0.63
N ALA A 6 17.89 39.39 1.31
CA ALA A 6 16.46 39.67 1.19
C ALA A 6 16.04 39.95 -0.27
N ASP A 7 16.83 40.75 -0.99
CA ASP A 7 16.53 41.14 -2.37
C ASP A 7 16.61 39.95 -3.33
N GLU A 8 17.62 39.10 -3.17
CA GLU A 8 17.74 37.86 -3.96
C GLU A 8 16.62 36.86 -3.65
N ALA A 9 16.22 36.74 -2.38
CA ALA A 9 15.13 35.88 -1.97
C ALA A 9 13.79 36.38 -2.54
N LEU A 10 13.55 37.69 -2.53
CA LEU A 10 12.34 38.30 -3.09
C LEU A 10 12.29 38.18 -4.61
N ALA A 11 13.43 38.41 -5.29
CA ALA A 11 13.54 38.23 -6.74
C ALA A 11 13.24 36.79 -7.15
N ARG A 12 13.73 35.79 -6.40
CA ARG A 12 13.43 34.38 -6.68
C ARG A 12 11.99 33.98 -6.36
N LEU A 13 11.40 34.54 -5.32
CA LEU A 13 10.00 34.23 -4.96
C LEU A 13 8.99 34.95 -5.84
N GLY A 14 9.34 36.10 -6.41
CA GLY A 14 8.39 36.99 -7.09
C GLY A 14 7.33 37.56 -6.14
N THR A 15 7.66 37.75 -4.86
CA THR A 15 6.72 38.20 -3.81
C THR A 15 7.16 39.49 -3.12
N LYS A 16 6.29 40.08 -2.31
CA LYS A 16 6.58 41.29 -1.52
C LYS A 16 7.30 40.94 -0.20
N PRO A 17 8.07 41.88 0.41
CA PRO A 17 8.75 41.67 1.68
C PRO A 17 7.87 41.08 2.79
N GLN A 18 6.60 41.51 2.89
CA GLN A 18 5.68 40.99 3.91
C GLN A 18 5.47 39.47 3.78
N THR A 19 5.44 38.95 2.55
CA THR A 19 5.26 37.52 2.27
C THR A 19 6.51 36.71 2.62
N LEU A 20 7.70 37.25 2.35
CA LEU A 20 8.96 36.63 2.77
C LEU A 20 9.02 36.52 4.30
N TYR A 21 8.76 37.62 5.02
CA TYR A 21 8.79 37.63 6.48
C TYR A 21 7.72 36.73 7.11
N ALA A 22 6.52 36.67 6.54
CA ALA A 22 5.47 35.76 7.01
C ALA A 22 5.87 34.28 6.87
N ASN A 23 6.57 33.91 5.79
CA ASN A 23 7.06 32.54 5.61
C ASN A 23 8.21 32.19 6.57
N VAL A 24 9.04 33.16 6.94
CA VAL A 24 10.07 32.99 7.98
C VAL A 24 9.43 32.81 9.35
N SER A 25 8.46 33.66 9.72
CA SER A 25 7.71 33.55 10.98
C SER A 25 6.97 32.22 11.11
N ARG A 26 6.49 31.65 10.00
CA ARG A 26 5.84 30.33 9.93
C ARG A 26 6.82 29.15 9.83
N GLY A 27 8.14 29.40 9.95
CA GLY A 27 9.18 28.37 9.89
C GLY A 27 9.40 27.73 8.51
N ARG A 28 8.81 28.29 7.45
CA ARG A 28 8.89 27.74 6.08
C ARG A 28 10.17 28.13 5.35
N ILE A 29 10.78 29.26 5.74
CA ILE A 29 12.09 29.70 5.27
C ILE A 29 12.95 29.92 6.50
N ARG A 30 14.07 29.21 6.60
CA ARG A 30 15.06 29.47 7.64
C ARG A 30 15.79 30.79 7.34
N ALA A 31 15.93 31.61 8.39
CA ALA A 31 16.66 32.87 8.34
C ALA A 31 17.72 32.93 9.43
N LYS A 32 18.81 33.66 9.18
CA LYS A 32 19.85 33.96 10.16
C LYS A 32 20.32 35.41 10.01
N PRO A 33 20.88 36.03 11.05
CA PRO A 33 21.51 37.35 10.92
C PRO A 33 22.63 37.34 9.87
N ASP A 34 22.78 38.43 9.13
CA ASP A 34 23.91 38.64 8.23
C ASP A 34 25.19 38.92 9.04
N PRO A 35 26.28 38.15 8.84
CA PRO A 35 27.55 38.40 9.52
C PRO A 35 28.14 39.80 9.26
N ALA A 36 27.80 40.43 8.14
CA ALA A 36 28.32 41.74 7.76
C ALA A 36 27.47 42.92 8.29
N ASP A 37 26.19 42.70 8.59
CA ASP A 37 25.27 43.73 9.10
C ASP A 37 24.21 43.08 10.02
N PRO A 38 24.29 43.26 11.35
CA PRO A 38 23.35 42.65 12.29
C PRO A 38 21.89 43.09 12.09
N ARG A 39 21.63 44.15 11.32
CA ARG A 39 20.27 44.62 11.00
C ARG A 39 19.67 43.90 9.79
N ARG A 40 20.45 43.06 9.10
CA ARG A 40 20.02 42.28 7.93
C ARG A 40 19.92 40.81 8.26
N SER A 41 19.07 40.13 7.50
CA SER A 41 18.88 38.68 7.59
C SER A 41 19.20 38.03 6.25
N LEU A 42 19.78 36.84 6.31
CA LEU A 42 20.02 35.96 5.18
C LEU A 42 19.04 34.78 5.22
N TYR A 43 18.63 34.31 4.05
CA TYR A 43 17.58 33.30 3.88
C TYR A 43 18.12 32.04 3.22
N HIS A 44 17.68 30.87 3.69
CA HIS A 44 18.22 29.60 3.21
C HIS A 44 17.81 29.33 1.76
N THR A 45 18.79 29.17 0.86
CA THR A 45 18.55 29.11 -0.60
C THR A 45 17.60 27.99 -1.03
N ALA A 46 17.72 26.80 -0.44
CA ALA A 46 16.86 25.67 -0.79
C ALA A 46 15.42 25.83 -0.30
N ASP A 47 15.19 26.58 0.77
CA ASP A 47 13.84 26.84 1.29
C ASP A 47 13.14 27.88 0.39
N VAL A 48 13.89 28.90 -0.04
CA VAL A 48 13.44 29.91 -1.01
C VAL A 48 13.12 29.26 -2.36
N ALA A 49 13.97 28.38 -2.88
CA ALA A 49 13.74 27.68 -4.15
C ALA A 49 12.49 26.79 -4.11
N ARG A 50 12.34 25.97 -3.06
CA ARG A 50 11.17 25.10 -2.85
C ARG A 50 9.87 25.90 -2.78
N LEU A 51 9.91 27.09 -2.18
CA LEU A 51 8.74 27.95 -2.07
C LEU A 51 8.45 28.70 -3.39
N ALA A 52 9.48 29.09 -4.14
CA ALA A 52 9.35 29.69 -5.47
C ALA A 52 8.71 28.71 -6.47
N GLU A 53 9.10 27.43 -6.44
CA GLU A 53 8.48 26.36 -7.24
C GLU A 53 7.00 26.15 -6.91
N ARG A 54 6.60 26.38 -5.66
CA ARG A 54 5.20 26.37 -5.23
C ARG A 54 4.44 27.61 -5.68
N HIS A 55 5.05 28.79 -5.66
CA HIS A 55 4.40 30.07 -6.03
C HIS A 55 4.30 30.30 -7.54
N ALA A 56 5.25 29.82 -8.33
CA ALA A 56 5.13 29.78 -9.80
C ALA A 56 3.94 28.91 -10.27
N GLY A 57 3.41 28.09 -9.37
CA GLY A 57 2.28 27.21 -9.59
C GLY A 57 1.01 27.68 -8.88
N ARG A 58 0.35 28.74 -9.37
CA ARG A 58 -1.13 28.71 -9.39
C ARG A 58 -1.53 27.67 -10.45
N ARG A 59 -1.27 26.39 -10.14
CA ARG A 59 -1.42 25.25 -11.06
C ARG A 59 -2.90 25.09 -11.38
N LYS A 60 -3.25 24.87 -12.65
CA LYS A 60 -4.63 24.59 -13.05
C LYS A 60 -5.12 23.37 -12.28
N SER A 61 -6.33 23.43 -11.71
CA SER A 61 -6.94 22.38 -10.88
C SER A 61 -6.88 20.97 -11.50
N GLU A 62 -6.80 20.90 -12.84
CA GLU A 62 -6.67 19.66 -13.62
C GLU A 62 -5.34 18.93 -13.41
N ALA A 63 -4.21 19.66 -13.34
CA ALA A 63 -2.89 19.07 -13.11
C ALA A 63 -2.79 18.50 -11.68
N VAL A 64 -3.39 19.22 -10.72
CA VAL A 64 -3.48 18.77 -9.32
C VAL A 64 -4.29 17.48 -9.20
N ALA A 65 -5.41 17.35 -9.91
CA ALA A 65 -6.24 16.14 -9.88
C ALA A 65 -5.60 14.93 -10.59
N ALA A 66 -4.87 15.17 -11.69
CA ALA A 66 -4.18 14.11 -12.42
C ALA A 66 -2.96 13.58 -11.65
N GLU A 67 -2.16 14.48 -11.05
CA GLU A 67 -1.02 14.12 -10.19
C GLU A 67 -1.49 13.41 -8.92
N ALA A 68 -2.60 13.84 -8.31
CA ALA A 68 -3.15 13.23 -7.10
C ALA A 68 -3.48 11.71 -7.26
N ILE A 69 -3.81 11.25 -8.47
CA ILE A 69 -4.11 9.83 -8.74
C ILE A 69 -2.83 9.03 -9.12
N GLN A 70 -1.72 9.72 -9.42
CA GLN A 70 -0.43 9.12 -9.79
C GLN A 70 0.63 9.41 -8.72
N TRP A 71 0.56 8.70 -7.59
CA TRP A 71 1.50 8.86 -6.46
C TRP A 71 1.58 10.30 -5.90
N GLY A 72 0.61 11.16 -6.19
CA GLY A 72 0.54 12.54 -5.71
C GLY A 72 -0.08 12.66 -4.31
N ASP A 73 -0.49 13.89 -3.96
CA ASP A 73 -1.03 14.20 -2.63
C ASP A 73 -2.28 13.36 -2.31
N PRO A 74 -2.49 12.95 -1.04
CA PRO A 74 -3.65 12.17 -0.62
C PRO A 74 -4.98 12.78 -1.08
N VAL A 75 -5.74 12.02 -1.87
CA VAL A 75 -6.95 12.52 -2.56
C VAL A 75 -8.21 12.38 -1.72
N LEU A 76 -8.20 11.45 -0.75
CA LEU A 76 -9.34 11.17 0.14
C LEU A 76 -8.85 11.15 1.59
N PRO A 77 -9.56 11.79 2.54
CA PRO A 77 -9.25 11.64 3.95
C PRO A 77 -9.44 10.18 4.36
N SER A 78 -8.56 9.71 5.24
CA SER A 78 -8.66 8.42 5.90
C SER A 78 -8.02 8.47 7.29
N ALA A 79 -8.63 7.78 8.25
CA ALA A 79 -8.10 7.60 9.60
C ALA A 79 -7.54 6.18 9.83
N LEU A 80 -7.43 5.37 8.77
CA LEU A 80 -7.12 3.94 8.83
C LEU A 80 -5.63 3.67 8.81
N SER A 81 -4.92 4.20 7.83
CA SER A 81 -3.49 4.04 7.69
C SER A 81 -2.82 5.24 7.05
N THR A 82 -1.51 5.35 7.26
CA THR A 82 -0.67 6.35 6.60
C THR A 82 0.78 5.84 6.57
N ILE A 83 1.55 6.35 5.61
CA ILE A 83 3.00 6.15 5.56
C ILE A 83 3.66 7.48 5.88
N ALA A 84 4.49 7.48 6.91
CA ALA A 84 5.23 8.67 7.35
C ALA A 84 6.64 8.26 7.75
N ASP A 85 7.63 9.04 7.32
CA ASP A 85 9.05 8.84 7.62
C ASP A 85 9.54 7.39 7.37
N GLY A 86 9.11 6.81 6.23
CA GLY A 86 9.46 5.44 5.83
C GLY A 86 8.75 4.33 6.63
N ARG A 87 7.79 4.67 7.49
CA ARG A 87 7.07 3.72 8.35
C ARG A 87 5.59 3.65 8.02
N LEU A 88 5.01 2.46 8.14
CA LEU A 88 3.59 2.22 7.94
C LEU A 88 2.86 2.24 9.29
N TYR A 89 1.77 3.00 9.37
CA TYR A 89 0.96 3.11 10.57
C TYR A 89 -0.48 2.65 10.32
N TYR A 90 -1.06 1.89 11.24
CA TYR A 90 -2.48 1.57 11.31
C TYR A 90 -3.08 2.29 12.51
N ARG A 91 -3.99 3.24 12.28
CA ARG A 91 -4.58 4.11 13.32
C ARG A 91 -3.54 4.67 14.30
N GLY A 92 -2.41 5.15 13.77
CA GLY A 92 -1.30 5.71 14.54
C GLY A 92 -0.38 4.69 15.22
N ARG A 93 -0.65 3.38 15.10
CA ARG A 93 0.24 2.32 15.60
C ARG A 93 1.13 1.82 14.49
N ASP A 94 2.42 1.71 14.78
CA ASP A 94 3.41 1.21 13.85
C ASP A 94 3.16 -0.24 13.44
N ALA A 95 3.06 -0.51 12.14
CA ALA A 95 2.74 -1.83 11.59
C ALA A 95 3.88 -2.85 11.80
N ALA A 96 5.14 -2.42 11.77
CA ALA A 96 6.29 -3.27 12.06
C ALA A 96 6.28 -3.70 13.54
N ALA A 97 6.07 -2.75 14.45
CA ALA A 97 5.94 -3.04 15.87
C ALA A 97 4.72 -3.94 16.17
N LEU A 98 3.59 -3.71 15.49
CA LEU A 98 2.42 -4.58 15.57
C LEU A 98 2.74 -6.01 15.13
N SER A 99 3.47 -6.18 14.03
CA SER A 99 3.79 -7.49 13.48
C SER A 99 4.56 -8.38 14.45
N ALA A 100 5.28 -7.80 15.42
CA ALA A 100 6.04 -8.55 16.43
C ALA A 100 5.17 -9.56 17.20
N SER A 101 3.92 -9.21 17.52
CA SER A 101 3.05 -10.05 18.35
C SER A 101 1.58 -10.11 17.92
N ALA A 102 1.11 -9.19 17.08
CA ALA A 102 -0.29 -9.14 16.68
C ALA A 102 -0.64 -10.28 15.69
N THR A 103 -1.91 -10.69 15.70
CA THR A 103 -2.48 -11.53 14.65
C THR A 103 -3.15 -10.66 13.58
N LEU A 104 -3.52 -11.25 12.44
CA LEU A 104 -4.30 -10.54 11.43
C LEU A 104 -5.66 -10.08 12.00
N GLU A 105 -6.29 -10.88 12.85
CA GLU A 105 -7.54 -10.54 13.54
C GLU A 105 -7.35 -9.34 14.48
N THR A 106 -6.18 -9.24 15.13
CA THR A 106 -5.85 -8.07 15.96
C THR A 106 -5.66 -6.81 15.09
N ALA A 107 -5.01 -6.95 13.93
CA ALA A 107 -4.87 -5.86 12.97
C ALA A 107 -6.24 -5.44 12.38
N ALA A 108 -7.11 -6.41 12.08
CA ALA A 108 -8.48 -6.17 11.64
C ALA A 108 -9.29 -5.43 12.71
N ALA A 109 -9.22 -5.87 13.97
CA ALA A 109 -9.88 -5.20 15.08
C ALA A 109 -9.42 -3.74 15.22
N LEU A 110 -8.11 -3.48 15.10
CA LEU A 110 -7.57 -2.13 15.08
C LEU A 110 -8.14 -1.32 13.91
N LEU A 111 -8.02 -1.81 12.68
CA LEU A 111 -8.51 -1.10 11.49
C LEU A 111 -10.03 -0.84 11.53
N TRP A 112 -10.81 -1.78 12.07
CA TRP A 112 -12.27 -1.67 12.16
C TRP A 112 -12.75 -0.90 13.41
N ASP A 113 -11.82 -0.47 14.27
CA ASP A 113 -12.10 0.20 15.54
C ASP A 113 -13.00 -0.67 16.45
N MET A 114 -12.57 -1.90 16.64
CA MET A 114 -13.25 -2.93 17.44
C MET A 114 -12.34 -3.41 18.58
N PRO A 115 -12.91 -3.85 19.72
CA PRO A 115 -12.12 -4.42 20.82
C PRO A 115 -11.48 -5.76 20.46
N GLY A 116 -12.04 -6.48 19.49
CA GLY A 116 -11.54 -7.76 19.00
C GLY A 116 -12.34 -8.26 17.80
N VAL A 117 -11.74 -9.19 17.06
CA VAL A 117 -12.37 -9.89 15.94
C VAL A 117 -12.17 -11.38 16.17
N THR A 118 -13.28 -12.11 16.22
CA THR A 118 -13.29 -13.58 16.30
C THR A 118 -14.06 -14.11 15.12
N LEU A 119 -13.41 -14.97 14.33
CA LEU A 119 -14.06 -15.60 13.20
C LEU A 119 -14.91 -16.79 13.68
N PRO A 120 -16.11 -17.00 13.09
CA PRO A 120 -16.87 -18.22 13.34
C PRO A 120 -16.05 -19.44 12.96
N ALA A 121 -16.27 -20.55 13.67
CA ALA A 121 -15.67 -21.83 13.31
C ALA A 121 -16.15 -22.24 11.92
N ALA A 122 -15.21 -22.57 11.04
CA ALA A 122 -15.47 -23.16 9.74
C ALA A 122 -14.95 -24.59 9.74
N ALA A 123 -15.64 -25.50 9.04
CA ALA A 123 -15.14 -26.86 8.87
C ALA A 123 -13.84 -26.82 8.06
N ALA A 124 -12.79 -27.46 8.57
CA ALA A 124 -11.55 -27.58 7.82
C ALA A 124 -11.77 -28.40 6.55
N MET A 125 -11.16 -27.98 5.45
CA MET A 125 -11.20 -28.67 4.17
C MET A 125 -9.78 -28.99 3.71
N GLU A 126 -9.54 -30.24 3.34
CA GLU A 126 -8.26 -30.67 2.76
C GLU A 126 -8.18 -30.21 1.29
N ARG A 127 -7.91 -28.93 1.07
CA ARG A 127 -7.70 -28.33 -0.26
C ARG A 127 -6.63 -27.25 -0.21
N ILE A 128 -5.88 -27.15 -1.29
CA ILE A 128 -4.90 -26.07 -1.47
C ILE A 128 -5.69 -24.76 -1.69
N PRO A 129 -5.39 -23.69 -0.92
CA PRO A 129 -5.97 -22.37 -1.14
C PRO A 129 -5.88 -21.88 -2.59
N SER A 130 -6.95 -21.27 -3.08
CA SER A 130 -6.97 -20.65 -4.41
C SER A 130 -7.71 -19.32 -4.37
N ILE A 131 -7.17 -18.32 -5.08
CA ILE A 131 -7.88 -17.04 -5.25
C ILE A 131 -9.24 -17.22 -5.94
N GLY A 132 -9.37 -18.25 -6.79
CA GLY A 132 -10.63 -18.58 -7.46
C GLY A 132 -11.76 -18.94 -6.48
N ASP A 133 -11.43 -19.60 -5.37
CA ASP A 133 -12.41 -19.92 -4.32
C ASP A 133 -12.91 -18.65 -3.63
N ALA A 134 -12.03 -17.68 -3.40
CA ALA A 134 -12.42 -16.37 -2.84
C ALA A 134 -13.32 -15.60 -3.82
N PHE A 135 -13.00 -15.60 -5.11
CA PHE A 135 -13.87 -15.01 -6.14
C PHE A 135 -15.27 -15.66 -6.14
N GLY A 136 -15.34 -16.99 -6.17
CA GLY A 136 -16.61 -17.72 -6.17
C GLY A 136 -17.43 -17.45 -4.91
N ALA A 137 -16.79 -17.50 -3.74
CA ALA A 137 -17.44 -17.26 -2.46
C ALA A 137 -17.96 -15.81 -2.33
N LEU A 138 -17.19 -14.81 -2.76
CA LEU A 138 -17.61 -13.41 -2.75
C LEU A 138 -18.71 -13.15 -3.77
N ALA A 139 -18.61 -13.69 -4.99
CA ALA A 139 -19.65 -13.53 -6.01
C ALA A 139 -21.00 -14.09 -5.55
N ALA A 140 -20.99 -15.26 -4.89
CA ALA A 140 -22.19 -15.84 -4.29
C ALA A 140 -22.78 -14.95 -3.19
N ARG A 141 -21.95 -14.22 -2.43
CA ARG A 141 -22.43 -13.28 -1.41
C ARG A 141 -23.03 -12.01 -1.99
N VAL A 142 -22.44 -11.46 -3.04
CA VAL A 142 -22.86 -10.16 -3.63
C VAL A 142 -24.33 -10.17 -4.04
N THR A 143 -24.89 -11.31 -4.43
CA THR A 143 -26.31 -11.43 -4.81
C THR A 143 -27.29 -11.50 -3.64
N HIS A 144 -26.79 -11.63 -2.40
CA HIS A 144 -27.61 -11.87 -1.20
C HIS A 144 -27.34 -10.88 -0.07
N ASP A 145 -26.11 -10.37 0.05
CA ASP A 145 -25.76 -9.38 1.06
C ASP A 145 -26.51 -8.05 0.80
N LEU A 146 -26.94 -7.40 1.88
CA LEU A 146 -27.69 -6.16 1.79
C LEU A 146 -26.80 -4.98 1.36
N PRO A 147 -27.38 -3.95 0.68
CA PRO A 147 -26.71 -2.68 0.48
C PRO A 147 -26.22 -2.08 1.80
N SER A 148 -25.04 -1.43 1.75
CA SER A 148 -24.41 -0.83 2.92
C SER A 148 -25.02 0.53 3.33
N LEU A 149 -25.80 1.15 2.43
CA LEU A 149 -26.37 2.47 2.64
C LEU A 149 -27.36 2.49 3.82
N GLY A 150 -27.19 3.46 4.73
CA GLY A 150 -28.07 3.64 5.89
C GLY A 150 -27.90 2.60 7.00
N ARG A 151 -26.92 1.68 6.88
CA ARG A 151 -26.58 0.70 7.92
C ARG A 151 -25.74 1.37 9.01
N SER A 152 -25.95 0.98 10.27
CA SER A 152 -25.16 1.52 11.39
C SER A 152 -23.75 0.92 11.40
N ARG A 153 -22.79 1.64 11.99
CA ARG A 153 -21.41 1.17 12.20
C ARG A 153 -21.33 -0.22 12.85
N ALA A 154 -22.14 -0.46 13.87
CA ALA A 154 -22.17 -1.76 14.56
C ALA A 154 -22.59 -2.91 13.63
N VAL A 155 -23.55 -2.64 12.74
CA VAL A 155 -24.02 -3.62 11.76
C VAL A 155 -22.97 -3.87 10.68
N LEU A 156 -22.38 -2.80 10.14
CA LEU A 156 -21.30 -2.92 9.14
C LEU A 156 -20.09 -3.68 9.68
N ARG A 157 -19.73 -3.50 10.95
CA ARG A 157 -18.67 -4.26 11.63
C ARG A 157 -18.98 -5.76 11.69
N ASN A 158 -20.21 -6.13 12.03
CA ASN A 158 -20.62 -7.54 12.04
C ASN A 158 -20.63 -8.14 10.63
N GLU A 159 -21.06 -7.37 9.62
CA GLU A 159 -20.96 -7.78 8.23
C GLU A 159 -19.50 -7.94 7.78
N ALA A 160 -18.60 -7.04 8.19
CA ALA A 160 -17.17 -7.15 7.90
C ALA A 160 -16.56 -8.43 8.47
N ILE A 161 -16.91 -8.81 9.72
CA ILE A 161 -16.51 -10.11 10.29
C ILE A 161 -17.04 -11.26 9.43
N SER A 162 -18.30 -11.22 9.02
CA SER A 162 -18.91 -12.26 8.18
C SER A 162 -18.23 -12.39 6.82
N VAL A 163 -17.97 -11.27 6.14
CA VAL A 163 -17.29 -11.25 4.83
C VAL A 163 -15.84 -11.73 4.97
N PHE A 164 -15.13 -11.27 6.00
CA PHE A 164 -13.76 -11.72 6.26
C PHE A 164 -13.70 -13.21 6.60
N ALA A 165 -14.67 -13.74 7.35
CA ALA A 165 -14.80 -15.17 7.60
C ALA A 165 -14.97 -15.98 6.31
N THR A 166 -15.75 -15.47 5.35
CA THR A 166 -15.90 -16.09 4.02
C THR A 166 -14.58 -16.13 3.26
N VAL A 167 -13.84 -15.02 3.22
CA VAL A 167 -12.54 -14.97 2.54
C VAL A 167 -11.50 -15.86 3.25
N SER A 168 -11.49 -15.85 4.59
CA SER A 168 -10.63 -16.73 5.40
C SER A 168 -10.93 -18.20 5.16
N ALA A 169 -12.21 -18.61 5.11
CA ALA A 169 -12.56 -20.00 4.82
C ALA A 169 -12.16 -20.43 3.40
N ALA A 170 -12.19 -19.51 2.43
CA ALA A 170 -11.79 -19.80 1.04
C ALA A 170 -10.26 -19.87 0.87
N LEU A 171 -9.52 -18.98 1.53
CA LEU A 171 -8.07 -18.83 1.34
C LEU A 171 -7.22 -19.48 2.43
N ALA A 172 -7.81 -19.88 3.55
CA ALA A 172 -7.14 -20.58 4.65
C ALA A 172 -8.09 -21.66 5.21
N PRO A 173 -8.39 -22.72 4.43
CA PRO A 173 -9.37 -23.74 4.79
C PRO A 173 -8.88 -24.74 5.85
N GLY A 174 -7.67 -24.57 6.39
CA GLY A 174 -7.11 -25.46 7.41
C GLY A 174 -7.67 -25.23 8.81
N ARG A 175 -7.05 -25.92 9.77
CA ARG A 175 -7.39 -25.90 11.20
C ARG A 175 -6.59 -24.82 11.94
N GLY A 176 -7.22 -24.19 12.92
CA GLY A 176 -6.57 -23.17 13.74
C GLY A 176 -7.56 -22.20 14.33
N ASN A 177 -7.13 -21.48 15.36
CA ASN A 177 -7.89 -20.40 15.98
C ASN A 177 -7.75 -19.11 15.16
N PHE A 178 -6.57 -18.89 14.60
CA PHE A 178 -6.24 -17.71 13.81
C PHE A 178 -6.00 -18.04 12.35
N THR A 179 -6.22 -17.06 11.49
CA THR A 179 -6.14 -17.20 10.03
C THR A 179 -4.77 -17.69 9.56
N HIS A 180 -3.68 -17.22 10.18
CA HIS A 180 -2.32 -17.64 9.84
C HIS A 180 -2.05 -19.11 10.21
N GLU A 181 -2.63 -19.62 11.30
CA GLU A 181 -2.54 -21.02 11.69
C GLU A 181 -3.30 -21.90 10.70
N LYS A 182 -4.52 -21.50 10.34
CA LYS A 182 -5.33 -22.19 9.32
C LYS A 182 -4.64 -22.25 7.97
N LEU A 183 -3.93 -21.18 7.60
CA LEU A 183 -3.17 -21.11 6.36
C LEU A 183 -1.93 -22.02 6.41
N ALA A 184 -1.20 -22.00 7.53
CA ALA A 184 -0.06 -22.88 7.76
C ALA A 184 -0.46 -24.36 7.72
N ASP A 185 -1.58 -24.72 8.36
CA ASP A 185 -2.15 -26.06 8.35
C ASP A 185 -2.59 -26.49 6.93
N ALA A 186 -3.28 -25.62 6.20
CA ALA A 186 -3.70 -25.89 4.82
C ALA A 186 -2.53 -26.13 3.86
N TRP A 187 -1.36 -25.55 4.15
CA TRP A 187 -0.13 -25.76 3.39
C TRP A 187 0.78 -26.84 3.99
N GLY A 188 0.43 -27.42 5.14
CA GLY A 188 1.23 -28.45 5.79
C GLY A 188 2.57 -27.96 6.34
N VAL A 189 2.68 -26.68 6.71
CA VAL A 189 3.91 -25.99 7.15
C VAL A 189 3.72 -25.25 8.49
N PRO A 190 3.42 -25.97 9.59
CA PRO A 190 3.17 -25.34 10.90
C PRO A 190 4.33 -24.46 11.39
N GLU A 191 5.56 -24.76 11.00
CA GLU A 191 6.76 -23.97 11.29
C GLU A 191 6.76 -22.58 10.65
N ALA A 192 6.01 -22.38 9.55
CA ALA A 192 5.88 -21.10 8.88
C ALA A 192 4.87 -20.16 9.58
N ALA A 193 4.08 -20.66 10.54
CA ALA A 193 2.95 -19.93 11.11
C ALA A 193 3.31 -18.54 11.65
N ASP A 194 4.45 -18.39 12.34
CA ASP A 194 4.88 -17.07 12.86
C ASP A 194 5.24 -16.10 11.73
N CYS A 195 5.93 -16.58 10.69
CA CYS A 195 6.31 -15.75 9.55
C CYS A 195 5.08 -15.34 8.73
N LEU A 196 4.12 -16.26 8.55
CA LEU A 196 2.81 -15.97 7.95
C LEU A 196 2.03 -14.94 8.75
N ARG A 197 1.98 -15.08 10.08
CA ARG A 197 1.34 -14.10 10.98
C ARG A 197 1.88 -12.70 10.77
N ARG A 198 3.21 -12.55 10.77
CA ARG A 198 3.90 -11.26 10.58
C ARG A 198 3.60 -10.67 9.21
N ALA A 199 3.75 -11.47 8.15
CA ALA A 199 3.46 -11.06 6.79
C ALA A 199 2.03 -10.54 6.66
N MET A 200 1.05 -11.28 7.17
CA MET A 200 -0.34 -10.88 7.10
C MET A 200 -0.63 -9.57 7.85
N VAL A 201 0.01 -9.32 8.99
CA VAL A 201 -0.12 -8.02 9.70
C VAL A 201 0.48 -6.88 8.87
N LEU A 202 1.69 -7.06 8.33
CA LEU A 202 2.36 -6.06 7.47
C LEU A 202 1.62 -5.79 6.16
N LEU A 203 0.79 -6.74 5.75
CA LEU A 203 -0.06 -6.66 4.55
C LEU A 203 -1.52 -6.32 4.86
N ALA A 204 -1.90 -6.07 6.11
CA ALA A 204 -3.31 -5.87 6.48
C ALA A 204 -3.92 -4.65 5.78
N ASP A 205 -3.14 -3.58 5.60
CA ASP A 205 -3.54 -2.39 4.86
C ASP A 205 -2.33 -1.63 4.30
N HIS A 206 -2.55 -0.76 3.31
CA HIS A 206 -1.48 0.05 2.70
C HIS A 206 -2.05 1.29 2.01
N GLU A 207 -2.75 2.12 2.78
CA GLU A 207 -3.38 3.36 2.35
C GLU A 207 -4.25 3.20 1.08
N LEU A 208 -4.40 4.28 0.29
CA LEU A 208 -5.24 4.34 -0.90
C LEU A 208 -4.56 3.79 -2.16
N ASN A 209 -4.05 2.56 -2.10
CA ASN A 209 -3.57 1.85 -3.29
C ASN A 209 -4.73 1.48 -4.25
N ALA A 210 -4.41 0.99 -5.45
CA ALA A 210 -5.39 0.73 -6.51
C ALA A 210 -6.57 -0.17 -6.08
N SER A 211 -6.30 -1.27 -5.36
CA SER A 211 -7.38 -2.16 -4.90
C SER A 211 -8.19 -1.56 -3.75
N THR A 212 -7.55 -0.83 -2.84
CA THR A 212 -8.27 -0.06 -1.82
C THR A 212 -9.19 0.98 -2.45
N PHE A 213 -8.71 1.71 -3.46
CA PHE A 213 -9.53 2.69 -4.18
C PHE A 213 -10.70 2.02 -4.91
N ALA A 214 -10.48 0.89 -5.56
CA ALA A 214 -11.55 0.11 -6.20
C ALA A 214 -12.63 -0.36 -5.20
N ALA A 215 -12.22 -0.79 -4.00
CA ALA A 215 -13.14 -1.14 -2.92
C ALA A 215 -13.95 0.07 -2.44
N ARG A 216 -13.30 1.24 -2.26
CA ARG A 216 -13.99 2.49 -1.92
C ARG A 216 -14.96 2.94 -3.01
N VAL A 217 -14.61 2.82 -4.29
CA VAL A 217 -15.51 3.17 -5.41
C VAL A 217 -16.80 2.35 -5.31
N ALA A 218 -16.70 1.03 -5.16
CA ALA A 218 -17.86 0.15 -5.01
C ALA A 218 -18.69 0.50 -3.75
N ALA A 219 -18.02 0.71 -2.61
CA ALA A 219 -18.70 1.11 -1.37
C ALA A 219 -19.43 2.46 -1.51
N SER A 220 -18.87 3.42 -2.26
CA SER A 220 -19.43 4.76 -2.41
C SER A 220 -20.78 4.80 -3.15
N SER A 221 -21.11 3.75 -3.91
CA SER A 221 -22.42 3.61 -4.54
C SER A 221 -23.46 2.92 -3.63
N GLY A 222 -23.10 2.58 -2.39
CA GLY A 222 -23.95 1.85 -1.44
C GLY A 222 -23.95 0.34 -1.63
N ALA A 223 -23.02 -0.23 -2.41
CA ALA A 223 -22.91 -1.67 -2.60
C ALA A 223 -22.61 -2.40 -1.27
N ALA A 224 -22.93 -3.70 -1.21
CA ALA A 224 -22.62 -4.54 -0.06
C ALA A 224 -21.10 -4.59 0.21
N LEU A 225 -20.70 -4.86 1.45
CA LEU A 225 -19.27 -4.98 1.81
C LEU A 225 -18.56 -6.11 1.05
N SER A 226 -19.26 -7.22 0.77
CA SER A 226 -18.73 -8.29 -0.10
C SER A 226 -18.45 -7.83 -1.53
N ALA A 227 -19.27 -6.92 -2.07
CA ALA A 227 -19.04 -6.34 -3.39
C ALA A 227 -17.83 -5.40 -3.39
N ALA A 228 -17.63 -4.64 -2.30
CA ALA A 228 -16.43 -3.82 -2.12
C ALA A 228 -15.15 -4.67 -2.06
N VAL A 229 -15.18 -5.77 -1.30
CA VAL A 229 -14.06 -6.73 -1.23
C VAL A 229 -13.83 -7.40 -2.59
N LEU A 230 -14.87 -7.81 -3.30
CA LEU A 230 -14.75 -8.38 -4.65
C LEU A 230 -14.13 -7.40 -5.66
N SER A 231 -14.49 -6.11 -5.58
CA SER A 231 -13.88 -5.04 -6.38
C SER A 231 -12.39 -4.88 -6.08
N GLY A 232 -12.02 -4.85 -4.78
CA GLY A 232 -10.63 -4.81 -4.35
C GLY A 232 -9.84 -6.03 -4.82
N LEU A 233 -10.40 -7.24 -4.67
CA LEU A 233 -9.80 -8.49 -5.13
C LEU A 233 -9.59 -8.49 -6.65
N SER A 234 -10.56 -7.99 -7.42
CA SER A 234 -10.47 -7.87 -8.87
C SER A 234 -9.35 -6.92 -9.30
N ALA A 235 -9.18 -5.80 -8.61
CA ALA A 235 -8.08 -4.88 -8.89
C ALA A 235 -6.71 -5.45 -8.47
N LEU A 236 -6.65 -6.27 -7.41
CA LEU A 236 -5.42 -6.92 -6.94
C LEU A 236 -4.82 -7.89 -7.96
N THR A 237 -5.63 -8.55 -8.79
CA THR A 237 -5.12 -9.49 -9.81
C THR A 237 -4.37 -8.80 -10.96
N GLY A 238 -4.42 -7.46 -11.04
CA GLY A 238 -3.70 -6.71 -12.05
C GLY A 238 -2.17 -6.89 -11.93
N PRO A 239 -1.44 -7.08 -13.05
CA PRO A 239 0.01 -7.32 -13.02
C PRO A 239 0.81 -6.13 -12.47
N LEU A 240 0.28 -4.92 -12.61
CA LEU A 240 0.87 -3.68 -12.06
C LEU A 240 0.51 -3.43 -10.58
N HIS A 241 -0.22 -4.35 -9.94
CA HIS A 241 -0.61 -4.26 -8.53
C HIS A 241 -0.16 -5.49 -7.75
N GLY A 242 -0.90 -6.61 -7.80
CA GLY A 242 -0.56 -7.83 -7.06
C GLY A 242 0.38 -8.79 -7.80
N GLY A 243 0.86 -8.45 -9.00
CA GLY A 243 1.62 -9.36 -9.88
C GLY A 243 3.14 -9.41 -9.66
N ALA A 244 3.69 -8.55 -8.80
CA ALA A 244 5.15 -8.39 -8.68
C ALA A 244 5.92 -9.68 -8.34
N TRP A 245 5.31 -10.56 -7.53
CA TRP A 245 5.88 -11.86 -7.14
C TRP A 245 6.20 -12.76 -8.35
N GLN A 246 5.43 -12.67 -9.44
CA GLN A 246 5.66 -13.47 -10.65
C GLN A 246 6.99 -13.09 -11.31
N GLY A 247 7.30 -11.79 -11.33
CA GLY A 247 8.57 -11.27 -11.82
C GLY A 247 9.74 -11.74 -10.96
N VAL A 248 9.58 -11.73 -9.63
CA VAL A 248 10.61 -12.22 -8.70
C VAL A 248 10.84 -13.72 -8.88
N ALA A 249 9.77 -14.51 -8.97
CA ALA A 249 9.88 -15.96 -9.21
C ALA A 249 10.54 -16.26 -10.56
N GLY A 250 10.19 -15.52 -11.61
CA GLY A 250 10.82 -15.62 -12.93
C GLY A 250 12.30 -15.24 -12.90
N LEU A 251 12.66 -14.20 -12.15
CA LEU A 251 14.06 -13.79 -11.97
C LEU A 251 14.87 -14.84 -11.20
N ALA A 252 14.29 -15.46 -10.16
CA ALA A 252 14.89 -16.58 -9.44
C ALA A 252 15.08 -17.81 -10.34
N ALA A 253 14.08 -18.16 -11.13
CA ALA A 253 14.17 -19.26 -12.09
C ALA A 253 15.24 -19.02 -13.17
N LEU A 254 15.38 -17.76 -13.63
CA LEU A 254 16.46 -17.36 -14.53
C LEU A 254 17.82 -17.41 -13.84
N ALA A 255 17.93 -17.02 -12.57
CA ALA A 255 19.19 -17.03 -11.83
C ALA A 255 19.73 -18.44 -11.57
N THR A 256 18.87 -19.44 -11.38
CA THR A 256 19.30 -20.83 -11.11
C THR A 256 20.32 -21.38 -12.12
N PRO A 257 20.11 -21.31 -13.45
CA PRO A 257 21.08 -21.83 -14.42
C PRO A 257 22.25 -20.90 -14.78
N ILE A 258 22.12 -19.58 -14.59
CA ILE A 258 23.15 -18.61 -15.07
C ILE A 258 23.79 -17.75 -13.98
N GLY A 259 23.35 -17.89 -12.72
CA GLY A 259 23.76 -17.06 -11.60
C GLY A 259 22.96 -15.77 -11.48
N ALA A 260 22.85 -15.27 -10.24
CA ALA A 260 22.07 -14.07 -9.91
C ALA A 260 22.56 -12.81 -10.65
N GLU A 261 23.88 -12.58 -10.67
CA GLU A 261 24.46 -11.41 -11.33
C GLU A 261 24.12 -11.37 -12.83
N ALA A 262 24.27 -12.50 -13.52
CA ALA A 262 23.96 -12.60 -14.94
C ALA A 262 22.46 -12.43 -15.21
N ALA A 263 21.58 -12.97 -14.35
CA ALA A 263 20.13 -12.79 -14.46
C ALA A 263 19.69 -11.34 -14.29
N VAL A 264 20.26 -10.62 -13.32
CA VAL A 264 20.01 -9.18 -13.10
C VAL A 264 20.52 -8.38 -14.31
N ARG A 265 21.78 -8.59 -14.73
CA ARG A 265 22.35 -7.91 -15.90
C ARG A 265 21.54 -8.14 -17.16
N ARG A 266 21.10 -9.37 -17.40
CA ARG A 266 20.28 -9.72 -18.57
C ARG A 266 18.95 -8.96 -18.55
N THR A 267 18.26 -8.94 -17.40
CA THR A 267 17.00 -8.22 -17.24
C THR A 267 17.17 -6.72 -17.52
N LEU A 268 18.17 -6.08 -16.89
CA LEU A 268 18.43 -4.65 -17.06
C LEU A 268 18.89 -4.29 -18.48
N SER A 269 19.70 -5.14 -19.13
CA SER A 269 20.18 -4.91 -20.50
C SER A 269 19.08 -4.89 -21.56
N GLN A 270 17.91 -5.47 -21.25
CA GLN A 270 16.73 -5.45 -22.09
C GLN A 270 15.85 -4.20 -21.86
N GLY A 271 16.27 -3.29 -20.99
CA GLY A 271 15.50 -2.10 -20.62
C GLY A 271 14.34 -2.39 -19.67
N HIS A 272 14.25 -3.61 -19.12
CA HIS A 272 13.25 -3.95 -18.12
C HIS A 272 13.69 -3.49 -16.73
N ALA A 273 12.74 -2.98 -15.94
CA ALA A 273 12.97 -2.72 -14.52
C ALA A 273 13.10 -4.05 -13.74
N LEU A 274 13.86 -4.04 -12.66
CA LEU A 274 13.99 -5.23 -11.82
C LEU A 274 12.73 -5.40 -10.95
N PRO A 275 12.06 -6.56 -10.97
CA PRO A 275 10.82 -6.76 -10.24
C PRO A 275 11.06 -6.72 -8.72
N ALA A 276 10.20 -6.00 -8.00
CA ALA A 276 10.21 -5.88 -6.54
C ALA A 276 11.46 -5.24 -5.91
N PHE A 277 12.11 -4.32 -6.64
CA PHE A 277 13.16 -3.44 -6.09
C PHE A 277 12.68 -1.99 -6.12
N GLY A 278 12.84 -1.31 -4.99
CA GLY A 278 12.37 0.05 -4.77
C GLY A 278 10.87 0.13 -4.48
N HIS A 279 10.47 1.25 -3.89
CA HIS A 279 9.05 1.58 -3.70
C HIS A 279 8.88 3.10 -3.52
N PRO A 280 7.99 3.79 -4.25
CA PRO A 280 7.86 5.26 -4.18
C PRO A 280 7.57 5.82 -2.78
N LEU A 281 6.82 5.07 -1.96
CA LEU A 281 6.50 5.44 -0.57
C LEU A 281 7.60 5.05 0.45
N TYR A 282 8.64 4.33 0.01
CA TYR A 282 9.76 3.87 0.83
C TYR A 282 11.10 4.10 0.11
N PRO A 283 11.49 5.36 -0.15
CA PRO A 283 12.71 5.67 -0.90
C PRO A 283 13.98 5.14 -0.23
N ASP A 284 13.97 4.99 1.10
CA ASP A 284 15.09 4.48 1.89
C ASP A 284 14.97 2.98 2.23
N GLY A 285 14.03 2.27 1.60
CA GLY A 285 13.78 0.83 1.80
C GLY A 285 12.45 0.51 2.46
N ASP A 286 11.78 -0.54 1.97
CA ASP A 286 10.47 -0.98 2.47
C ASP A 286 10.59 -1.67 3.83
N ILE A 287 10.12 -1.00 4.87
CA ILE A 287 10.14 -1.52 6.25
C ILE A 287 9.49 -2.90 6.37
N ARG A 288 8.47 -3.21 5.56
CA ARG A 288 7.79 -4.51 5.62
C ARG A 288 8.71 -5.63 5.13
N ALA A 289 9.56 -5.35 4.15
CA ALA A 289 10.53 -6.30 3.63
C ALA A 289 11.64 -6.57 4.65
N SER A 290 12.21 -5.51 5.23
CA SER A 290 13.28 -5.63 6.23
C SER A 290 12.83 -6.41 7.46
N GLU A 291 11.61 -6.17 7.94
CA GLU A 291 11.03 -6.93 9.05
C GLU A 291 10.88 -8.41 8.70
N LEU A 292 10.38 -8.75 7.51
CA LEU A 292 10.18 -10.15 7.11
C LEU A 292 11.50 -10.91 6.95
N PHE A 293 12.53 -10.31 6.36
CA PHE A 293 13.83 -10.98 6.17
C PHE A 293 14.48 -11.44 7.47
N ALA A 294 14.11 -10.86 8.62
CA ALA A 294 14.64 -11.25 9.93
C ALA A 294 14.03 -12.55 10.49
N HIS A 295 13.00 -13.11 9.84
CA HIS A 295 12.17 -14.18 10.41
C HIS A 295 12.12 -15.47 9.58
N PHE A 296 12.93 -15.58 8.53
CA PHE A 296 13.14 -16.83 7.80
C PHE A 296 14.56 -16.88 7.21
N GLU A 297 15.03 -18.07 6.86
CA GLU A 297 16.33 -18.22 6.20
C GLU A 297 16.21 -17.85 4.72
N LEU A 298 16.84 -16.76 4.31
CA LEU A 298 16.82 -16.34 2.91
C LEU A 298 17.57 -17.36 2.04
N PRO A 299 16.89 -18.03 1.08
CA PRO A 299 17.55 -19.05 0.26
C PRO A 299 18.70 -18.46 -0.57
N PRO A 300 19.76 -19.22 -0.87
CA PRO A 300 20.98 -18.69 -1.51
C PRO A 300 20.72 -17.89 -2.78
N VAL A 301 19.89 -18.40 -3.70
CA VAL A 301 19.55 -17.70 -4.95
C VAL A 301 18.88 -16.35 -4.71
N PHE A 302 18.00 -16.23 -3.72
CA PHE A 302 17.34 -14.97 -3.37
C PHE A 302 18.29 -14.01 -2.65
N ARG A 303 19.21 -14.52 -1.83
CA ARG A 303 20.25 -13.72 -1.19
C ARG A 303 21.17 -13.08 -2.22
N GLU A 304 21.64 -13.86 -3.18
CA GLU A 304 22.50 -13.39 -4.27
C GLU A 304 21.74 -12.44 -5.20
N LEU A 305 20.49 -12.73 -5.53
CA LEU A 305 19.65 -11.83 -6.33
C LEU A 305 19.41 -10.50 -5.63
N ARG A 306 19.15 -10.52 -4.33
CA ARG A 306 18.99 -9.30 -3.55
C ARG A 306 20.25 -8.46 -3.60
N GLN A 307 21.41 -9.06 -3.32
CA GLN A 307 22.71 -8.38 -3.34
C GLN A 307 23.03 -7.79 -4.73
N ALA A 308 22.89 -8.60 -5.79
CA ALA A 308 23.16 -8.16 -7.15
C ALA A 308 22.18 -7.08 -7.62
N GLY A 309 20.89 -7.23 -7.30
CA GLY A 309 19.86 -6.25 -7.61
C GLY A 309 20.13 -4.91 -6.94
N GLU A 310 20.29 -4.90 -5.61
CA GLU A 310 20.58 -3.70 -4.82
C GLU A 310 21.84 -2.98 -5.30
N ALA A 311 22.91 -3.73 -5.60
CA ALA A 311 24.15 -3.16 -6.10
C ALA A 311 24.02 -2.52 -7.50
N MET A 312 23.16 -3.06 -8.37
CA MET A 312 23.03 -2.58 -9.75
C MET A 312 21.97 -1.51 -9.95
N THR A 313 20.91 -1.51 -9.14
CA THR A 313 19.81 -0.55 -9.24
C THR A 313 19.95 0.60 -8.23
N GLY A 314 20.65 0.38 -7.12
CA GLY A 314 20.64 1.30 -5.97
C GLY A 314 19.35 1.24 -5.15
N GLU A 315 18.42 0.36 -5.50
CA GLU A 315 17.09 0.23 -4.89
C GLU A 315 17.03 -1.03 -4.02
N GLN A 316 16.41 -0.94 -2.85
CA GLN A 316 16.26 -2.06 -1.91
C GLN A 316 15.13 -3.01 -2.31
N ALA A 317 15.26 -4.31 -2.01
CA ALA A 317 14.18 -5.26 -2.24
C ALA A 317 12.96 -4.92 -1.38
N ASN A 318 11.77 -4.93 -1.98
CA ASN A 318 10.52 -4.57 -1.29
C ASN A 318 9.76 -5.81 -0.78
N VAL A 319 8.57 -5.59 -0.19
CA VAL A 319 7.80 -6.68 0.43
C VAL A 319 7.45 -7.81 -0.52
N ASP A 320 7.25 -7.56 -1.81
CA ASP A 320 6.92 -8.60 -2.79
C ASP A 320 8.10 -9.57 -3.01
N PHE A 321 9.33 -9.05 -2.97
CA PHE A 321 10.54 -9.87 -2.98
C PHE A 321 10.61 -10.73 -1.72
N ALA A 322 10.39 -10.12 -0.55
CA ALA A 322 10.43 -10.83 0.73
C ALA A 322 9.40 -11.96 0.79
N LEU A 323 8.16 -11.74 0.33
CA LEU A 323 7.12 -12.77 0.29
C LEU A 323 7.45 -13.91 -0.67
N THR A 324 8.00 -13.60 -1.84
CA THR A 324 8.40 -14.62 -2.81
C THR A 324 9.54 -15.47 -2.28
N ALA A 325 10.52 -14.85 -1.62
CA ALA A 325 11.63 -15.54 -1.00
C ALA A 325 11.20 -16.37 0.22
N MET A 326 10.26 -15.86 1.02
CA MET A 326 9.64 -16.58 2.13
C MET A 326 8.87 -17.82 1.62
N ALA A 327 8.13 -17.69 0.52
CA ALA A 327 7.45 -18.83 -0.11
C ALA A 327 8.44 -19.92 -0.52
N ALA A 328 9.58 -19.54 -1.12
CA ALA A 328 10.64 -20.49 -1.44
C ALA A 328 11.29 -21.10 -0.19
N SER A 329 11.49 -20.32 0.88
CA SER A 329 12.10 -20.78 2.13
C SER A 329 11.31 -21.87 2.83
N PHE A 330 9.98 -21.79 2.80
CA PHE A 330 9.09 -22.76 3.47
C PHE A 330 8.48 -23.78 2.49
N GLY A 331 8.85 -23.76 1.22
CA GLY A 331 8.27 -24.67 0.20
C GLY A 331 6.78 -24.45 -0.03
N LEU A 332 6.30 -23.20 0.10
CA LEU A 332 4.89 -22.85 -0.08
C LEU A 332 4.48 -22.97 -1.56
N PRO A 333 3.17 -23.08 -1.87
CA PRO A 333 2.67 -22.99 -3.23
C PRO A 333 3.16 -21.72 -3.93
N GLN A 334 3.35 -21.81 -5.26
CA GLN A 334 3.92 -20.73 -6.05
C GLN A 334 3.12 -19.41 -5.96
N ASP A 335 1.80 -19.51 -5.81
CA ASP A 335 0.87 -18.37 -5.68
C ASP A 335 0.63 -17.94 -4.23
N ALA A 336 1.36 -18.50 -3.25
CA ALA A 336 1.26 -18.12 -1.84
C ALA A 336 1.37 -16.60 -1.59
N PRO A 337 2.27 -15.83 -2.27
CA PRO A 337 2.29 -14.38 -2.14
C PRO A 337 0.94 -13.71 -2.43
N MET A 338 0.26 -14.16 -3.50
CA MET A 338 -1.05 -13.64 -3.88
C MET A 338 -2.13 -14.03 -2.85
N VAL A 339 -2.13 -15.27 -2.36
CA VAL A 339 -3.08 -15.73 -1.34
C VAL A 339 -2.94 -14.91 -0.04
N MET A 340 -1.71 -14.71 0.43
CA MET A 340 -1.44 -13.89 1.63
C MET A 340 -1.88 -12.44 1.44
N PHE A 341 -1.58 -11.84 0.29
CA PHE A 341 -2.00 -10.48 -0.02
C PHE A 341 -3.53 -10.35 -0.02
N ALA A 342 -4.23 -11.21 -0.76
CA ALA A 342 -5.69 -11.15 -0.85
C ALA A 342 -6.35 -11.33 0.53
N LEU A 343 -5.86 -12.29 1.30
CA LEU A 343 -6.41 -12.60 2.62
C LEU A 343 -6.15 -11.46 3.63
N ALA A 344 -4.91 -10.95 3.69
CA ALA A 344 -4.56 -9.86 4.60
C ALA A 344 -5.23 -8.54 4.21
N ARG A 345 -5.19 -8.17 2.93
CA ARG A 345 -5.70 -6.88 2.43
C ARG A 345 -7.21 -6.76 2.52
N THR A 346 -7.93 -7.89 2.66
CA THR A 346 -9.37 -7.89 2.96
C THR A 346 -9.68 -7.09 4.23
N CYS A 347 -8.80 -7.09 5.24
CA CYS A 347 -8.97 -6.28 6.44
C CYS A 347 -9.01 -4.78 6.12
N GLY A 348 -8.03 -4.29 5.36
CA GLY A 348 -7.98 -2.91 4.87
C GLY A 348 -9.14 -2.55 3.96
N TRP A 349 -9.49 -3.40 2.99
CA TRP A 349 -10.63 -3.15 2.08
C TRP A 349 -11.95 -3.00 2.81
N LEU A 350 -12.22 -3.85 3.79
CA LEU A 350 -13.42 -3.74 4.64
C LEU A 350 -13.40 -2.47 5.48
N ALA A 351 -12.25 -2.10 6.05
CA ALA A 351 -12.10 -0.88 6.83
C ALA A 351 -12.38 0.36 5.97
N HIS A 352 -11.78 0.43 4.78
CA HIS A 352 -11.96 1.53 3.83
C HIS A 352 -13.37 1.58 3.25
N ALA A 353 -14.01 0.43 3.00
CA ALA A 353 -15.41 0.38 2.59
C ALA A 353 -16.33 0.95 3.66
N MET A 354 -16.15 0.56 4.93
CA MET A 354 -16.92 1.10 6.05
C MET A 354 -16.68 2.61 6.22
N GLU A 355 -15.42 3.07 6.15
CA GLU A 355 -15.09 4.50 6.21
C GLU A 355 -15.74 5.29 5.07
N GLN A 356 -15.81 4.71 3.86
CA GLN A 356 -16.48 5.34 2.72
C GLN A 356 -17.99 5.45 2.93
N VAL A 357 -18.64 4.40 3.44
CA VAL A 357 -20.08 4.37 3.71
C VAL A 357 -20.44 5.40 4.78
N GLU A 358 -19.66 5.47 5.86
CA GLU A 358 -19.84 6.45 6.92
C GLU A 358 -19.60 7.88 6.45
N GLY A 359 -18.66 8.06 5.51
CA GLY A 359 -18.42 9.34 4.85
C GLY A 359 -19.62 9.81 4.03
N GLY A 360 -20.45 8.91 3.48
CA GLY A 360 -21.71 9.24 2.81
C GLY A 360 -21.59 9.95 1.45
N HIS A 361 -20.40 10.02 0.86
CA HIS A 361 -20.17 10.69 -0.42
C HIS A 361 -19.91 9.68 -1.55
N LEU A 362 -20.56 9.89 -2.69
CA LEU A 362 -20.31 9.11 -3.91
C LEU A 362 -18.98 9.51 -4.55
N ILE A 363 -18.13 8.54 -4.88
CA ILE A 363 -16.92 8.77 -5.68
C ILE A 363 -17.34 8.81 -7.15
N ARG A 364 -17.37 10.02 -7.73
CA ARG A 364 -17.78 10.24 -9.13
C ARG A 364 -16.84 11.20 -9.85
N PRO A 365 -15.65 10.75 -10.28
CA PRO A 365 -14.73 11.58 -11.05
C PRO A 365 -15.36 11.99 -12.39
N ARG A 366 -14.91 13.13 -12.92
CA ARG A 366 -15.28 13.62 -14.26
C ARG A 366 -14.08 13.50 -15.18
N ALA A 367 -14.30 12.95 -16.37
CA ALA A 367 -13.29 12.96 -17.42
C ALA A 367 -13.27 14.33 -18.12
N ARG A 368 -12.08 14.78 -18.52
CA ARG A 368 -11.94 15.85 -19.52
C ARG A 368 -12.17 15.24 -20.90
N TYR A 369 -13.25 15.63 -21.57
CA TYR A 369 -13.51 15.19 -22.94
C TYR A 369 -12.41 15.71 -23.88
N CYS A 370 -11.70 14.79 -24.53
CA CYS A 370 -10.64 15.08 -25.50
C CYS A 370 -10.94 14.48 -26.89
N GLY A 371 -12.22 14.20 -27.16
CA GLY A 371 -12.69 13.74 -28.47
C GLY A 371 -12.88 14.89 -29.47
N PRO A 372 -13.46 14.60 -30.65
CA PRO A 372 -13.74 15.62 -31.67
C PRO A 372 -14.58 16.79 -31.12
N PRO A 373 -14.45 18.01 -31.66
CA PRO A 373 -15.26 19.15 -31.24
C PRO A 373 -16.77 18.84 -31.29
N LEU A 374 -17.52 19.34 -30.31
CA LEU A 374 -18.97 19.21 -30.31
C LEU A 374 -19.55 20.07 -31.43
N ALA A 375 -20.44 19.48 -32.24
CA ALA A 375 -21.23 20.25 -33.20
C ALA A 375 -22.05 21.30 -32.44
N VAL A 376 -21.98 22.55 -32.85
CA VAL A 376 -22.80 23.63 -32.27
C VAL A 376 -24.25 23.35 -32.66
N ILE A 377 -25.08 22.97 -31.70
CA ILE A 377 -26.53 22.91 -31.89
C ILE A 377 -27.02 24.34 -31.73
N GLY A 378 -27.40 24.95 -32.86
CA GLY A 378 -27.93 26.32 -32.94
C GLY A 378 -29.38 26.44 -32.50
#